data_AF-A0AAX0KRA5-F1
#
_entry.id   AF-A0AAX0KRA5-F1
#
_cell.length_a   1.000
_cell.length_b   1.000
_cell.length_c   1.000
_cell.angle_alpha   90.00
_cell.angle_beta   90.00
_cell.angle_gamma   90.00
#
_symmetry.space_group_name_H-M   'P 1'
#
loop_
_entity.id
_entity.type
_entity.pdbx_description
1 polymer ?
#
loop_
_entity_poly.entity_id
_entity_poly.type
_entity_poly.pdbx_seq_one_letter_code
_entity_poly.pdbx_strand_id
1 'polypeptide(L)'
;MGQVADGVTSANTGSSENAEPGQSSEPASRGLLSRFFGQRPMEEEAPQVEMPPKPAPAPLGLGNLRKMRVGDVAIPKVEIEAVPVSITRDELVEKFRQHGYSRLPVFKETLDTPLGLVHLKDLALEYGFGSGNGRFSLRKLIRPLLYVPPSMPIGVLLQKMQVQRTHMALVIDEYGGVDGLLTLEDLIEQVIGEIEDEHDEADDAYWREEKPGQWVVQARAPVNEFEAQIGMRLSDEEADDEIDSMGGLVFMQLGRVPARGEVVVTENGVEYEVVDADPRRIKRLRVRLPGVAPAE
;
A
#
# COMPACT_ATOMS: atom_id res chain seq x y z
N MET A 1 -69.47 18.30 8.81
CA MET A 1 -68.73 19.55 9.11
C MET A 1 -67.41 19.46 8.38
N GLY A 2 -67.01 20.36 7.50
CA GLY A 2 -67.66 21.58 6.99
C GLY A 2 -66.59 22.39 6.24
N GLN A 3 -66.84 22.73 4.97
CA GLN A 3 -65.92 23.52 4.14
C GLN A 3 -65.90 25.01 4.57
N VAL A 4 -64.78 25.69 4.30
CA VAL A 4 -64.64 27.02 3.63
C VAL A 4 -63.13 27.23 3.38
N ALA A 5 -62.56 27.58 2.22
CA ALA A 5 -63.00 28.20 0.94
C ALA A 5 -63.05 29.74 0.89
N ASP A 6 -62.76 30.26 -0.31
CA ASP A 6 -62.72 31.67 -0.79
C ASP A 6 -61.55 32.55 -0.29
N GLY A 7 -60.87 33.39 -1.08
CA GLY A 7 -60.90 33.72 -2.54
C GLY A 7 -59.67 34.62 -2.88
N VAL A 8 -59.59 35.49 -3.91
CA VAL A 8 -60.49 35.95 -5.00
C VAL A 8 -59.65 36.44 -6.21
N THR A 9 -59.92 35.93 -7.41
CA THR A 9 -60.05 36.56 -8.76
C THR A 9 -59.26 37.83 -9.16
N SER A 10 -58.70 37.85 -10.40
CA SER A 10 -59.01 38.85 -11.46
C SER A 10 -58.45 38.48 -12.85
N ALA A 11 -59.12 38.92 -13.93
CA ALA A 11 -58.82 38.58 -15.33
C ALA A 11 -58.77 39.84 -16.23
N ASN A 12 -58.14 39.73 -17.43
CA ASN A 12 -58.53 40.38 -18.71
C ASN A 12 -57.55 39.95 -19.83
N THR A 13 -57.96 39.32 -20.96
CA THR A 13 -58.63 39.79 -22.20
C THR A 13 -57.72 40.32 -23.32
N GLY A 14 -58.04 39.92 -24.56
CA GLY A 14 -57.59 40.55 -25.81
C GLY A 14 -56.51 39.76 -26.56
N SER A 15 -56.51 39.57 -27.87
CA SER A 15 -57.48 39.59 -28.99
C SER A 15 -56.62 39.51 -30.28
N SER A 16 -57.22 39.15 -31.41
CA SER A 16 -56.51 38.63 -32.60
C SER A 16 -55.93 39.69 -33.57
N GLU A 17 -55.26 39.16 -34.61
CA GLU A 17 -55.24 39.58 -36.04
C GLU A 17 -54.06 40.35 -36.67
N ASN A 18 -53.65 39.82 -37.85
CA ASN A 18 -53.03 40.46 -39.03
C ASN A 18 -51.62 41.11 -38.88
N ALA A 19 -50.77 41.23 -39.92
CA ALA A 19 -50.56 40.49 -41.18
C ALA A 19 -49.17 40.90 -41.76
N GLU A 20 -48.69 40.20 -42.79
CA GLU A 20 -47.45 40.42 -43.59
C GLU A 20 -47.37 41.83 -44.28
N PRO A 21 -46.29 42.31 -44.97
CA PRO A 21 -45.22 41.52 -45.63
C PRO A 21 -43.77 42.11 -45.80
N GLY A 22 -42.88 41.30 -46.40
CA GLY A 22 -41.73 41.76 -47.21
C GLY A 22 -40.35 41.79 -46.51
N GLN A 23 -39.19 41.56 -47.15
CA GLN A 23 -38.89 41.35 -48.59
C GLN A 23 -37.64 40.44 -48.80
N SER A 24 -37.65 39.69 -49.90
CA SER A 24 -36.53 39.19 -50.77
C SER A 24 -35.07 39.36 -50.33
N SER A 25 -34.17 38.38 -50.58
CA SER A 25 -33.89 37.89 -51.94
C SER A 25 -33.10 36.56 -52.02
N GLU A 26 -33.43 35.76 -53.04
CA GLU A 26 -32.73 34.57 -53.56
C GLU A 26 -31.59 34.99 -54.56
N PRO A 27 -31.00 34.14 -55.45
CA PRO A 27 -31.14 32.69 -55.65
C PRO A 27 -29.86 31.85 -55.94
N ALA A 28 -30.10 30.55 -56.05
CA ALA A 28 -29.20 29.45 -56.39
C ALA A 28 -28.74 29.36 -57.88
N SER A 29 -27.75 28.50 -58.16
CA SER A 29 -27.71 27.49 -59.26
C SER A 29 -26.36 26.74 -59.25
N ARG A 30 -26.27 25.39 -59.20
CA ARG A 30 -26.53 24.32 -60.21
C ARG A 30 -25.45 24.13 -61.30
N GLY A 31 -24.88 22.91 -61.36
CA GLY A 31 -24.11 22.32 -62.49
C GLY A 31 -23.01 21.38 -61.95
N LEU A 32 -22.91 20.07 -62.23
CA LEU A 32 -22.94 19.21 -63.45
C LEU A 32 -21.59 19.08 -64.19
N LEU A 33 -21.08 17.83 -64.26
CA LEU A 33 -19.89 17.35 -65.02
C LEU A 33 -18.52 17.82 -64.44
N SER A 34 -17.38 17.12 -64.53
CA SER A 34 -16.99 15.86 -65.21
C SER A 34 -15.74 15.21 -64.57
N ARG A 35 -15.41 13.97 -64.97
CA ARG A 35 -14.29 13.12 -64.49
C ARG A 35 -12.86 13.66 -64.79
N PHE A 36 -11.87 13.27 -63.96
CA PHE A 36 -10.61 12.52 -64.29
C PHE A 36 -9.37 12.94 -63.47
N PHE A 37 -8.52 11.95 -63.11
CA PHE A 37 -7.24 12.02 -62.36
C PHE A 37 -7.31 12.59 -60.91
N GLY A 38 -6.51 12.17 -59.92
CA GLY A 38 -5.57 11.05 -59.84
C GLY A 38 -4.69 11.12 -58.57
N GLN A 39 -4.44 9.98 -57.90
CA GLN A 39 -3.46 9.72 -56.82
C GLN A 39 -3.67 10.33 -55.40
N ARG A 40 -3.82 9.39 -54.43
CA ARG A 40 -3.57 9.42 -52.97
C ARG A 40 -3.98 10.66 -52.14
N PRO A 41 -4.96 10.55 -51.21
CA PRO A 41 -4.93 11.35 -50.00
C PRO A 41 -3.78 10.89 -49.09
N MET A 42 -3.16 11.85 -48.43
CA MET A 42 -2.26 11.64 -47.29
C MET A 42 -3.12 11.21 -46.10
N GLU A 43 -2.74 10.16 -45.37
CA GLU A 43 -3.38 9.88 -44.08
C GLU A 43 -2.87 10.92 -43.08
N GLU A 44 -3.77 11.80 -42.63
CA GLU A 44 -3.50 12.68 -41.49
C GLU A 44 -3.46 11.79 -40.23
N GLU A 45 -2.27 11.64 -39.63
CA GLU A 45 -2.15 11.06 -38.30
C GLU A 45 -2.96 11.94 -37.32
N ALA A 46 -4.07 11.39 -36.81
CA ALA A 46 -4.80 12.03 -35.74
C ALA A 46 -3.87 12.18 -34.53
N PRO A 47 -3.80 13.36 -33.89
CA PRO A 47 -2.90 13.57 -32.76
C PRO A 47 -3.26 12.59 -31.65
N GLN A 48 -2.29 11.75 -31.26
CA GLN A 48 -2.44 10.82 -30.15
C GLN A 48 -2.73 11.64 -28.89
N VAL A 49 -3.91 11.44 -28.31
CA VAL A 49 -4.23 12.02 -27.01
C VAL A 49 -3.46 11.21 -25.98
N GLU A 50 -2.30 11.71 -25.56
CA GLU A 50 -1.58 11.18 -24.41
C GLU A 50 -2.54 11.12 -23.22
N MET A 51 -2.89 9.90 -22.80
CA MET A 51 -3.58 9.72 -21.53
C MET A 51 -2.63 10.20 -20.44
N PRO A 52 -3.08 11.03 -19.48
CA PRO A 52 -2.21 11.48 -18.40
C PRO A 52 -1.66 10.24 -17.68
N PRO A 53 -0.35 10.22 -17.34
CA PRO A 53 0.28 9.05 -16.75
C PRO A 53 -0.50 8.61 -15.52
N LYS A 54 -0.80 7.30 -15.47
CA LYS A 54 -1.47 6.66 -14.33
C LYS A 54 -0.73 7.10 -13.06
N PRO A 55 -1.42 7.68 -12.06
CA PRO A 55 -0.73 8.29 -10.93
C PRO A 55 0.13 7.23 -10.24
N ALA A 56 1.43 7.51 -10.15
CA ALA A 56 2.36 6.72 -9.36
C ALA A 56 1.79 6.54 -7.94
N PRO A 57 2.07 5.41 -7.26
CA PRO A 57 1.68 5.26 -5.86
C PRO A 57 2.19 6.47 -5.09
N ALA A 58 1.28 7.14 -4.37
CA ALA A 58 1.59 8.42 -3.75
C ALA A 58 2.81 8.27 -2.83
N PRO A 59 3.75 9.22 -2.81
CA PRO A 59 4.95 9.12 -2.00
C PRO A 59 4.57 8.87 -0.54
N LEU A 60 5.25 7.91 0.08
CA LEU A 60 5.23 7.72 1.52
C LEU A 60 5.66 9.04 2.19
N GLY A 61 5.04 9.38 3.32
CA GLY A 61 5.28 10.68 3.94
C GLY A 61 4.10 11.19 4.75
N LEU A 62 4.23 12.42 5.25
CA LEU A 62 3.21 13.16 6.02
C LEU A 62 1.80 13.19 5.37
N GLY A 63 1.68 13.00 4.05
CA GLY A 63 0.40 12.87 3.36
C GLY A 63 -0.42 11.64 3.77
N ASN A 64 0.24 10.54 4.17
CA ASN A 64 -0.40 9.31 4.62
C ASN A 64 -1.24 9.53 5.88
N LEU A 65 -0.81 10.45 6.77
CA LEU A 65 -1.50 10.79 8.01
C LEU A 65 -2.96 11.21 7.82
N ARG A 66 -3.29 11.76 6.64
CA ARG A 66 -4.65 12.20 6.26
C ARG A 66 -5.35 11.23 5.32
N LYS A 67 -4.60 10.42 4.55
CA LYS A 67 -5.15 9.50 3.54
C LYS A 67 -5.52 8.15 4.14
N MET A 68 -4.62 7.53 4.90
CA MET A 68 -4.76 6.16 5.41
C MET A 68 -5.61 6.11 6.69
N ARG A 69 -6.14 4.93 6.99
CA ARG A 69 -6.90 4.57 8.18
C ARG A 69 -6.21 3.47 8.96
N VAL A 70 -6.55 3.34 10.23
CA VAL A 70 -6.01 2.31 11.12
C VAL A 70 -6.20 0.90 10.52
N GLY A 71 -7.35 0.62 9.91
CA GLY A 71 -7.61 -0.66 9.24
C GLY A 71 -6.74 -0.94 8.00
N ASP A 72 -6.14 0.08 7.37
CA ASP A 72 -5.28 -0.10 6.18
C ASP A 72 -3.87 -0.61 6.55
N VAL A 73 -3.48 -0.47 7.82
CA VAL A 73 -2.09 -0.65 8.32
C VAL A 73 -2.00 -1.47 9.61
N ALA A 74 -3.13 -1.97 10.13
CA ALA A 74 -3.14 -2.80 11.32
C ALA A 74 -2.61 -4.20 11.04
N ILE A 75 -1.83 -4.74 11.99
CA ILE A 75 -1.45 -6.15 12.04
C ILE A 75 -2.75 -6.97 12.20
N PRO A 76 -3.10 -7.88 11.26
CA PRO A 76 -4.33 -8.65 11.32
C PRO A 76 -4.44 -9.49 12.58
N LYS A 77 -5.66 -9.69 13.11
CA LYS A 77 -5.93 -10.54 14.30
C LYS A 77 -5.18 -11.86 14.32
N VAL A 78 -5.07 -12.53 13.18
CA VAL A 78 -4.45 -13.86 13.02
C VAL A 78 -2.93 -13.85 13.17
N GLU A 79 -2.30 -12.68 13.06
CA GLU A 79 -0.85 -12.45 13.24
C GLU A 79 -0.52 -11.89 14.64
N ILE A 80 -1.53 -11.59 15.48
CA ILE A 80 -1.31 -11.08 16.83
C ILE A 80 -0.81 -12.21 17.75
N GLU A 81 0.47 -12.15 18.10
CA GLU A 81 1.01 -12.91 19.22
C GLU A 81 0.56 -12.28 20.55
N ALA A 82 -0.12 -13.06 21.39
CA ALA A 82 -0.68 -12.59 22.66
C ALA A 82 -0.69 -13.73 23.70
N VAL A 83 -0.81 -13.37 24.98
CA VAL A 83 -0.72 -14.33 26.09
C VAL A 83 -2.00 -14.38 26.94
N PRO A 84 -2.45 -15.58 27.38
CA PRO A 84 -3.58 -15.67 28.29
C PRO A 84 -3.19 -15.19 29.69
N VAL A 85 -4.12 -14.59 30.42
CA VAL A 85 -3.91 -14.11 31.81
C VAL A 85 -3.48 -15.21 32.80
N SER A 86 -3.68 -16.47 32.44
CA SER A 86 -3.30 -17.67 33.19
C SER A 86 -1.90 -18.23 32.87
N ILE A 87 -1.17 -17.64 31.92
CA ILE A 87 0.19 -18.07 31.54
C ILE A 87 1.11 -18.09 32.78
N THR A 88 2.03 -19.05 32.84
CA THR A 88 3.06 -19.08 33.88
C THR A 88 4.15 -18.04 33.60
N ARG A 89 4.97 -17.73 34.62
CA ARG A 89 6.12 -16.82 34.46
C ARG A 89 7.09 -17.32 33.39
N ASP A 90 7.38 -18.61 33.41
CA ASP A 90 8.47 -19.19 32.61
C ASP A 90 8.05 -19.32 31.13
N GLU A 91 6.79 -19.67 30.87
CA GLU A 91 6.18 -19.58 29.52
C GLU A 91 6.15 -18.13 28.99
N LEU A 92 5.86 -17.14 29.85
CA LEU A 92 5.85 -15.73 29.44
C LEU A 92 7.26 -15.22 29.10
N VAL A 93 8.29 -15.62 29.87
CA VAL A 93 9.69 -15.32 29.55
C VAL A 93 10.07 -15.97 28.22
N GLU A 94 9.66 -17.22 27.99
CA GLU A 94 9.92 -17.92 26.74
C GLU A 94 9.26 -17.22 25.55
N LYS A 95 8.01 -16.77 25.68
CA LYS A 95 7.31 -15.99 24.65
C LYS A 95 8.02 -14.69 24.31
N PHE A 96 8.50 -13.93 25.30
CA PHE A 96 9.31 -12.74 25.04
C PHE A 96 10.64 -13.08 24.34
N ARG A 97 11.27 -14.21 24.68
CA ARG A 97 12.54 -14.64 24.08
C ARG A 97 12.39 -15.13 22.64
N GLN A 98 11.32 -15.85 22.32
CA GLN A 98 11.08 -16.43 20.99
C GLN A 98 10.80 -15.37 19.93
N HIS A 99 10.00 -14.35 20.28
CA HIS A 99 9.54 -13.34 19.32
C HIS A 99 10.31 -12.01 19.40
N GLY A 100 11.15 -11.80 20.42
CA GLY A 100 11.93 -10.57 20.60
C GLY A 100 11.10 -9.33 20.98
N TYR A 101 9.79 -9.46 21.15
CA TYR A 101 8.90 -8.33 21.43
C TYR A 101 9.13 -7.71 22.81
N SER A 102 8.95 -6.39 22.90
CA SER A 102 9.00 -5.67 24.19
C SER A 102 7.67 -5.74 24.97
N ARG A 103 6.55 -6.01 24.28
CA ARG A 103 5.17 -5.93 24.81
C ARG A 103 4.34 -7.04 24.18
N LEU A 104 3.43 -7.61 24.95
CA LEU A 104 2.46 -8.62 24.50
C LEU A 104 1.06 -8.24 25.00
N PRO A 105 0.01 -8.31 24.16
CA PRO A 105 -1.37 -8.23 24.63
C PRO A 105 -1.69 -9.38 25.60
N VAL A 106 -2.51 -9.08 26.61
CA VAL A 106 -2.99 -10.06 27.59
C VAL A 106 -4.49 -10.21 27.46
N PHE A 107 -4.97 -11.45 27.29
CA PHE A 107 -6.39 -11.75 27.09
C PHE A 107 -6.95 -12.74 28.11
N LYS A 108 -8.28 -12.88 28.15
CA LYS A 108 -9.01 -13.90 28.92
C LYS A 108 -9.82 -14.76 27.97
N GLU A 109 -9.61 -16.08 27.97
CA GLU A 109 -10.29 -17.05 27.08
C GLU A 109 -10.02 -16.85 25.58
N THR A 110 -10.36 -15.71 24.99
CA THR A 110 -10.15 -15.37 23.57
C THR A 110 -9.53 -13.98 23.41
N LEU A 111 -8.94 -13.71 22.24
CA LEU A 111 -8.41 -12.37 21.90
C LEU A 111 -9.46 -11.26 22.02
N ASP A 112 -10.74 -11.59 21.78
CA ASP A 112 -11.88 -10.67 21.87
C ASP A 112 -12.25 -10.28 23.31
N THR A 113 -11.57 -10.82 24.33
CA THR A 113 -11.64 -10.32 25.70
C THR A 113 -10.26 -9.84 26.16
N PRO A 114 -9.75 -8.72 25.61
CA PRO A 114 -8.47 -8.15 26.00
C PRO A 114 -8.56 -7.56 27.42
N LEU A 115 -7.52 -7.79 28.23
CA LEU A 115 -7.37 -7.23 29.57
C LEU A 115 -6.39 -6.05 29.61
N GLY A 116 -5.49 -5.96 28.64
CA GLY A 116 -4.43 -4.95 28.58
C GLY A 116 -3.19 -5.50 27.87
N LEU A 117 -2.02 -4.98 28.22
CA LEU A 117 -0.71 -5.50 27.77
C LEU A 117 0.21 -5.80 28.95
N VAL A 118 1.20 -6.67 28.74
CA VAL A 118 2.35 -6.87 29.63
C VAL A 118 3.63 -6.40 28.94
N HIS A 119 4.51 -5.74 29.69
CA HIS A 119 5.79 -5.26 29.19
C HIS A 119 6.94 -6.08 29.79
N LEU A 120 7.88 -6.51 28.93
CA LEU A 120 9.10 -7.23 29.35
C LEU A 120 9.86 -6.50 30.47
N LYS A 121 9.90 -5.16 30.42
CA LYS A 121 10.56 -4.34 31.45
C LYS A 121 9.94 -4.51 32.84
N ASP A 122 8.62 -4.58 32.94
CA ASP A 122 7.95 -4.73 34.24
C ASP A 122 8.13 -6.14 34.80
N LEU A 123 8.09 -7.16 33.94
CA LEU A 123 8.42 -8.54 34.29
C LEU A 123 9.85 -8.65 34.83
N ALA A 124 10.82 -8.02 34.16
CA ALA A 124 12.22 -8.02 34.56
C ALA A 124 12.49 -7.25 35.86
N LEU A 125 11.78 -6.15 36.12
CA LEU A 125 11.93 -5.37 37.35
C LEU A 125 11.28 -6.04 38.57
N GLU A 126 10.08 -6.62 38.42
CA GLU A 126 9.33 -7.23 39.53
C GLU A 126 9.79 -8.66 39.86
N TYR A 127 10.18 -9.45 38.83
CA TYR A 127 10.50 -10.88 38.99
C TYR A 127 11.90 -11.30 38.51
N GLY A 128 12.67 -10.39 37.92
CA GLY A 128 14.06 -10.64 37.53
C GLY A 128 15.07 -10.48 38.68
N PHE A 129 16.35 -10.72 38.37
CA PHE A 129 17.51 -10.44 39.23
C PHE A 129 17.47 -10.97 40.68
N GLY A 130 16.66 -11.99 40.95
CA GLY A 130 16.49 -12.57 42.29
C GLY A 130 15.50 -11.82 43.21
N SER A 131 14.84 -10.76 42.73
CA SER A 131 13.90 -9.95 43.53
C SER A 131 12.53 -10.62 43.77
N GLY A 132 12.19 -11.66 43.00
CA GLY A 132 10.87 -12.28 42.96
C GLY A 132 10.61 -13.38 44.00
N ASN A 133 10.56 -13.05 45.30
CA ASN A 133 10.15 -14.01 46.35
C ASN A 133 8.62 -14.21 46.47
N GLY A 134 7.82 -13.48 45.69
CA GLY A 134 6.36 -13.59 45.66
C GLY A 134 5.84 -14.58 44.61
N ARG A 135 4.64 -15.13 44.83
CA ARG A 135 3.94 -15.92 43.79
C ARG A 135 3.70 -15.03 42.56
N PHE A 136 4.09 -15.50 41.38
CA PHE A 136 3.86 -14.80 40.12
C PHE A 136 2.37 -14.49 39.92
N SER A 137 2.09 -13.25 39.50
CA SER A 137 0.74 -12.82 39.14
C SER A 137 0.82 -11.82 37.99
N LEU A 138 0.57 -12.30 36.77
CA LEU A 138 0.52 -11.48 35.56
C LEU A 138 -0.43 -10.29 35.72
N ARG A 139 -1.56 -10.46 36.41
CA ARG A 139 -2.55 -9.39 36.68
C ARG A 139 -1.96 -8.12 37.31
N LYS A 140 -0.85 -8.21 38.06
CA LYS A 140 -0.16 -7.04 38.62
C LYS A 140 0.67 -6.26 37.59
N LEU A 141 1.08 -6.93 36.52
CA LEU A 141 1.91 -6.39 35.43
C LEU A 141 1.06 -5.90 34.23
N ILE A 142 -0.25 -6.14 34.23
CA ILE A 142 -1.14 -5.69 33.14
C ILE A 142 -1.25 -4.17 33.18
N ARG A 143 -0.82 -3.53 32.09
CA ARG A 143 -1.04 -2.11 31.81
C ARG A 143 -2.27 -1.92 30.92
N PRO A 144 -2.96 -0.77 31.02
CA PRO A 144 -4.02 -0.41 30.07
C PRO A 144 -3.51 -0.42 28.62
N LEU A 145 -4.40 -0.78 27.70
CA LEU A 145 -4.17 -0.78 26.26
C LEU A 145 -5.14 0.24 25.62
N LEU A 146 -4.69 0.96 24.60
CA LEU A 146 -5.49 1.93 23.86
C LEU A 146 -6.38 1.22 22.83
N TYR A 147 -7.69 1.45 22.87
CA TYR A 147 -8.64 0.94 21.89
C TYR A 147 -9.00 2.01 20.85
N VAL A 148 -9.09 1.62 19.58
CA VAL A 148 -9.47 2.48 18.45
C VAL A 148 -10.26 1.73 17.37
N PRO A 149 -11.17 2.41 16.64
CA PRO A 149 -11.88 1.81 15.51
C PRO A 149 -11.01 1.79 14.24
N PRO A 150 -11.23 0.84 13.31
CA PRO A 150 -10.45 0.74 12.06
C PRO A 150 -10.60 1.97 11.16
N SER A 151 -11.73 2.69 11.26
CA SER A 151 -12.04 3.91 10.48
C SER A 151 -11.32 5.18 10.96
N MET A 152 -10.52 5.11 12.03
CA MET A 152 -9.74 6.26 12.53
C MET A 152 -8.59 6.61 11.55
N PRO A 153 -8.34 7.89 11.23
CA PRO A 153 -7.14 8.29 10.47
C PRO A 153 -5.86 8.05 11.27
N ILE A 154 -4.81 7.53 10.61
CA ILE A 154 -3.58 7.13 11.30
C ILE A 154 -2.87 8.30 12.02
N GLY A 155 -2.98 9.53 11.52
CA GLY A 155 -2.45 10.73 12.19
C GLY A 155 -3.16 11.09 13.49
N VAL A 156 -4.46 10.79 13.60
CA VAL A 156 -5.21 10.97 14.85
C VAL A 156 -4.77 9.94 15.88
N LEU A 157 -4.54 8.69 15.46
CA LEU A 157 -3.98 7.66 16.34
C LEU A 157 -2.56 8.03 16.79
N LEU A 158 -1.67 8.44 15.88
CA LEU A 158 -0.29 8.86 16.19
C LEU A 158 -0.26 9.97 17.25
N GLN A 159 -1.04 11.03 17.06
CA GLN A 159 -1.16 12.12 18.03
C GLN A 159 -1.69 11.63 19.39
N LYS A 160 -2.71 10.74 19.38
CA LYS A 160 -3.28 10.16 20.61
C LYS A 160 -2.26 9.31 21.36
N MET A 161 -1.46 8.51 20.65
CA MET A 161 -0.40 7.67 21.21
C MET A 161 0.74 8.51 21.81
N GLN A 162 1.17 9.59 21.13
CA GLN A 162 2.15 10.54 21.64
C GLN A 162 1.67 11.23 22.93
N VAL A 163 0.44 11.76 22.94
CA VAL A 163 -0.13 12.46 24.12
C VAL A 163 -0.31 11.51 25.31
N GLN A 164 -0.79 10.29 25.06
CA GLN A 164 -1.02 9.29 26.11
C GLN A 164 0.25 8.51 26.48
N ARG A 165 1.37 8.72 25.78
CA ARG A 165 2.65 8.00 25.93
C ARG A 165 2.47 6.47 25.88
N THR A 166 1.64 6.00 24.95
CA THR A 166 1.43 4.57 24.71
C THR A 166 2.00 4.16 23.36
N HIS A 167 2.49 2.92 23.29
CA HIS A 167 3.19 2.39 22.10
C HIS A 167 2.42 1.23 21.43
N MET A 168 1.20 0.94 21.89
CA MET A 168 0.40 -0.17 21.38
C MET A 168 -1.09 0.17 21.49
N ALA A 169 -1.82 -0.11 20.42
CA ALA A 169 -3.25 0.02 20.31
C ALA A 169 -3.88 -1.27 19.76
N LEU A 170 -5.08 -1.61 20.23
CA LEU A 170 -5.91 -2.66 19.64
C LEU A 170 -6.99 -2.01 18.78
N VAL A 171 -7.19 -2.59 17.60
CA VAL A 171 -8.22 -2.20 16.65
C VAL A 171 -9.46 -3.03 16.96
N ILE A 172 -10.56 -2.34 17.26
CA ILE A 172 -11.82 -2.94 17.71
C ILE A 172 -12.92 -2.63 16.70
N ASP A 173 -13.69 -3.64 16.31
CA ASP A 173 -14.83 -3.54 15.41
C ASP A 173 -16.07 -2.91 16.09
N GLU A 174 -17.17 -2.73 15.35
CA GLU A 174 -18.43 -2.21 15.88
C GLU A 174 -19.13 -3.14 16.89
N TYR A 175 -18.71 -4.41 16.99
CA TYR A 175 -19.27 -5.44 17.85
C TYR A 175 -18.44 -5.69 19.13
N GLY A 176 -17.27 -5.05 19.25
CA GLY A 176 -16.33 -5.21 20.37
C GLY A 176 -15.28 -6.30 20.17
N GLY A 177 -15.22 -6.94 19.00
CA GLY A 177 -14.19 -7.90 18.62
C GLY A 177 -12.86 -7.23 18.27
N VAL A 178 -11.75 -7.97 18.39
CA VAL A 178 -10.43 -7.52 17.96
C VAL A 178 -10.27 -7.83 16.47
N ASP A 179 -10.12 -6.77 15.66
CA ASP A 179 -9.77 -6.84 14.23
C ASP A 179 -8.25 -6.91 14.01
N GLY A 180 -7.48 -6.22 14.85
CA GLY A 180 -6.05 -6.06 14.66
C GLY A 180 -5.31 -5.38 15.80
N LEU A 181 -4.00 -5.22 15.63
CA LEU A 181 -3.11 -4.51 16.55
C LEU A 181 -2.27 -3.51 15.78
N LEU A 182 -1.84 -2.43 16.44
CA LEU A 182 -1.00 -1.43 15.83
C LEU A 182 -0.05 -0.81 16.87
N THR A 183 1.22 -0.62 16.54
CA THR A 183 2.27 -0.05 17.39
C THR A 183 2.60 1.40 17.00
N LEU A 184 3.25 2.14 17.90
CA LEU A 184 3.67 3.52 17.58
C LEU A 184 4.72 3.51 16.48
N GLU A 185 5.55 2.48 16.49
CA GLU A 185 6.62 2.19 15.55
C GLU A 185 6.05 2.00 14.12
N ASP A 186 4.97 1.22 13.95
CA ASP A 186 4.28 1.04 12.65
C ASP A 186 3.75 2.37 12.08
N LEU A 187 3.21 3.25 12.94
CA LEU A 187 2.72 4.58 12.51
C LEU A 187 3.84 5.50 12.07
N ILE A 188 5.00 5.42 12.73
CA ILE A 188 6.16 6.23 12.39
C ILE A 188 6.70 5.80 11.03
N GLU A 189 6.75 4.48 10.75
CA GLU A 189 7.08 3.93 9.44
C GLU A 189 6.18 4.52 8.32
N GLN A 190 4.86 4.63 8.54
CA GLN A 190 3.96 5.21 7.53
C GLN A 190 4.16 6.72 7.28
N VAL A 191 4.80 7.43 8.22
CA VAL A 191 5.07 8.89 8.14
C VAL A 191 6.42 9.19 7.55
N ILE A 192 7.43 8.43 7.97
CA ILE A 192 8.84 8.66 7.66
C ILE A 192 9.25 7.86 6.43
N GLY A 193 8.61 6.70 6.19
CA GLY A 193 9.16 5.64 5.36
C GLY A 193 10.26 4.86 6.09
N GLU A 194 10.95 3.99 5.37
CA GLU A 194 12.37 3.77 5.66
C GLU A 194 13.05 5.14 5.64
N ILE A 195 13.91 5.47 6.62
CA ILE A 195 14.69 6.71 6.55
C ILE A 195 15.74 6.52 5.45
N GLU A 196 15.42 6.96 4.24
CA GLU A 196 16.41 7.32 3.22
C GLU A 196 17.29 8.42 3.83
N ASP A 197 18.61 8.20 3.83
CA ASP A 197 19.55 9.01 4.59
C ASP A 197 19.68 10.39 3.92
N GLU A 198 20.05 11.43 4.68
CA GLU A 198 20.30 12.77 4.13
C GLU A 198 21.59 12.87 3.28
N HIS A 199 22.06 11.71 2.82
CA HIS A 199 23.15 11.47 1.89
C HIS A 199 22.71 10.80 0.57
N ASP A 200 21.43 10.45 0.41
CA ASP A 200 20.90 9.74 -0.77
C ASP A 200 20.53 10.68 -1.94
N GLU A 201 21.49 11.48 -2.43
CA GLU A 201 21.41 12.09 -3.79
C GLU A 201 21.69 11.07 -4.91
N ALA A 202 21.47 9.76 -4.68
CA ALA A 202 21.98 8.67 -5.52
C ALA A 202 21.00 7.53 -5.87
N ASP A 203 19.83 7.41 -5.25
CA ASP A 203 18.94 6.23 -5.40
C ASP A 203 17.66 6.45 -6.27
N ASP A 204 17.70 7.46 -7.16
CA ASP A 204 16.94 7.44 -8.42
C ASP A 204 17.41 6.29 -9.35
N ALA A 205 18.58 5.70 -9.06
CA ALA A 205 19.09 4.54 -9.78
C ALA A 205 18.26 3.27 -9.46
N TYR A 206 17.58 2.73 -10.48
CA TYR A 206 16.86 1.46 -10.39
C TYR A 206 17.73 0.26 -10.00
N TRP A 207 19.06 0.36 -10.14
CA TRP A 207 20.04 -0.67 -9.82
C TRP A 207 21.39 -0.07 -9.44
N ARG A 208 22.20 -0.87 -8.74
CA ARG A 208 23.58 -0.56 -8.38
C ARG A 208 24.45 -1.82 -8.47
N GLU A 209 25.62 -1.69 -9.07
CA GLU A 209 26.62 -2.78 -9.06
C GLU A 209 27.28 -2.87 -7.67
N GLU A 210 27.20 -4.04 -7.02
CA GLU A 210 27.92 -4.32 -5.76
C GLU A 210 29.33 -4.85 -6.03
N LYS A 211 29.48 -5.67 -7.08
CA LYS A 211 30.72 -6.30 -7.55
C LYS A 211 30.58 -6.54 -9.06
N PRO A 212 31.68 -6.72 -9.83
CA PRO A 212 31.60 -7.02 -11.25
C PRO A 212 30.61 -8.15 -11.58
N GLY A 213 29.51 -7.81 -12.26
CA GLY A 213 28.43 -8.73 -12.63
C GLY A 213 27.48 -9.16 -11.48
N GLN A 214 27.56 -8.54 -10.31
CA GLN A 214 26.57 -8.67 -9.23
C GLN A 214 25.91 -7.31 -8.96
N TRP A 215 24.61 -7.24 -9.20
CA TRP A 215 23.80 -6.03 -9.12
C TRP A 215 22.74 -6.17 -8.04
N VAL A 216 22.50 -5.11 -7.27
CA VAL A 216 21.27 -4.95 -6.47
C VAL A 216 20.31 -4.11 -7.28
N VAL A 217 19.09 -4.63 -7.48
CA VAL A 217 18.10 -4.08 -8.40
C VAL A 217 16.78 -3.92 -7.66
N GLN A 218 16.16 -2.76 -7.79
CA GLN A 218 14.81 -2.52 -7.27
C GLN A 218 13.81 -3.34 -8.10
N ALA A 219 12.86 -4.04 -7.48
CA ALA A 219 11.92 -4.90 -8.22
C ALA A 219 11.02 -4.12 -9.20
N ARG A 220 10.90 -2.79 -9.02
CA ARG A 220 10.21 -1.87 -9.95
C ARG A 220 11.06 -1.43 -11.15
N ALA A 221 12.33 -1.83 -11.24
CA ALA A 221 13.21 -1.49 -12.36
C ALA A 221 12.60 -2.01 -13.67
N PRO A 222 12.51 -1.19 -14.73
CA PRO A 222 12.13 -1.65 -16.06
C PRO A 222 13.12 -2.71 -16.56
N VAL A 223 12.62 -3.84 -17.07
CA VAL A 223 13.48 -4.96 -17.52
C VAL A 223 14.36 -4.49 -18.67
N ASN A 224 13.76 -3.89 -19.69
CA ASN A 224 14.42 -3.37 -20.89
C ASN A 224 15.56 -2.39 -20.60
N GLU A 225 15.39 -1.46 -19.63
CA GLU A 225 16.46 -0.53 -19.25
C GLU A 225 17.60 -1.24 -18.51
N PHE A 226 17.28 -2.21 -17.65
CA PHE A 226 18.29 -3.00 -16.94
C PHE A 226 19.06 -3.94 -17.90
N GLU A 227 18.38 -4.59 -18.85
CA GLU A 227 18.99 -5.38 -19.93
C GLU A 227 19.96 -4.54 -20.76
N ALA A 228 19.56 -3.32 -21.12
CA ALA A 228 20.41 -2.38 -21.84
C ALA A 228 21.65 -1.96 -21.03
N GLN A 229 21.52 -1.83 -19.70
CA GLN A 229 22.64 -1.55 -18.80
C GLN A 229 23.63 -2.71 -18.71
N ILE A 230 23.16 -3.95 -18.55
CA ILE A 230 24.02 -5.14 -18.40
C ILE A 230 24.51 -5.70 -19.75
N GLY A 231 23.93 -5.25 -20.86
CA GLY A 231 24.27 -5.71 -22.21
C GLY A 231 23.83 -7.15 -22.51
N MET A 232 22.81 -7.65 -21.79
CA MET A 232 22.34 -9.04 -21.84
C MET A 232 20.82 -9.07 -21.67
N ARG A 233 20.13 -9.87 -22.49
CA ARG A 233 18.70 -10.17 -22.31
C ARG A 233 18.46 -11.14 -21.17
N LEU A 234 17.37 -10.90 -20.44
CA LEU A 234 16.88 -11.64 -19.29
C LEU A 234 15.51 -12.29 -19.58
N SER A 235 14.75 -11.76 -20.55
CA SER A 235 13.54 -12.37 -21.13
C SER A 235 13.74 -12.87 -22.57
N ASP A 236 12.89 -13.81 -22.97
CA ASP A 236 12.74 -14.25 -24.36
C ASP A 236 11.79 -13.32 -25.14
N GLU A 237 11.98 -13.21 -26.45
CA GLU A 237 11.27 -12.23 -27.32
C GLU A 237 9.73 -12.33 -27.28
N GLU A 238 9.15 -13.47 -26.90
CA GLU A 238 7.70 -13.65 -26.76
C GLU A 238 7.13 -13.11 -25.43
N ALA A 239 7.99 -12.78 -24.45
CA ALA A 239 7.59 -12.32 -23.12
C ALA A 239 7.80 -10.81 -22.90
N ASP A 240 8.53 -10.13 -23.79
CA ASP A 240 8.85 -8.69 -23.67
C ASP A 240 7.60 -7.79 -23.64
N ASP A 241 6.50 -8.19 -24.30
CA ASP A 241 5.24 -7.44 -24.36
C ASP A 241 4.36 -7.54 -23.09
N GLU A 242 4.66 -8.47 -22.16
CA GLU A 242 3.88 -8.68 -20.93
C GLU A 242 4.62 -8.32 -19.63
N ILE A 243 5.93 -8.01 -19.68
CA ILE A 243 6.79 -7.90 -18.49
C ILE A 243 7.38 -6.49 -18.32
N ASP A 244 6.65 -5.63 -17.60
CA ASP A 244 7.07 -4.24 -17.33
C ASP A 244 8.31 -4.12 -16.41
N SER A 245 8.59 -5.10 -15.53
CA SER A 245 9.54 -4.91 -14.42
C SER A 245 10.28 -6.17 -13.96
N MET A 246 11.45 -5.98 -13.35
CA MET A 246 12.32 -7.05 -12.85
C MET A 246 11.64 -7.97 -11.81
N GLY A 247 10.75 -7.42 -10.98
CA GLY A 247 9.92 -8.23 -10.08
C GLY A 247 8.85 -9.03 -10.81
N GLY A 248 8.30 -8.47 -11.89
CA GLY A 248 7.38 -9.16 -12.81
C GLY A 248 8.05 -10.32 -13.53
N LEU A 249 9.29 -10.15 -14.00
CA LEU A 249 10.08 -11.19 -14.66
C LEU A 249 10.24 -12.44 -13.78
N VAL A 250 10.73 -12.25 -12.55
CA VAL A 250 10.93 -13.34 -11.59
C VAL A 250 9.59 -13.97 -11.17
N PHE A 251 8.53 -13.16 -11.03
CA PHE A 251 7.19 -13.68 -10.75
C PHE A 251 6.63 -14.55 -11.89
N MET A 252 6.78 -14.13 -13.15
CA MET A 252 6.31 -14.88 -14.32
C MET A 252 7.05 -16.21 -14.48
N GLN A 253 8.36 -16.22 -14.24
CA GLN A 253 9.17 -17.45 -14.28
C GLN A 253 8.79 -18.46 -13.17
N LEU A 254 8.39 -17.98 -11.98
CA LEU A 254 8.03 -18.84 -10.83
C LEU A 254 6.54 -19.15 -10.70
N GLY A 255 5.66 -18.36 -11.31
CA GLY A 255 4.21 -18.38 -11.06
C GLY A 255 3.79 -17.97 -9.63
N ARG A 256 4.70 -17.41 -8.83
CA ARG A 256 4.47 -16.98 -7.43
C ARG A 256 5.45 -15.91 -6.99
N VAL A 257 5.16 -15.26 -5.87
CA VAL A 257 6.14 -14.42 -5.16
C VAL A 257 7.11 -15.32 -4.38
N PRO A 258 8.43 -15.21 -4.60
CA PRO A 258 9.45 -15.93 -3.82
C PRO A 258 9.67 -15.31 -2.43
N ALA A 259 10.13 -16.14 -1.49
CA ALA A 259 10.43 -15.71 -0.13
C ALA A 259 11.79 -14.99 -0.05
N ARG A 260 11.99 -14.14 0.97
CA ARG A 260 13.28 -13.51 1.24
C ARG A 260 14.38 -14.57 1.46
N GLY A 261 15.51 -14.40 0.78
CA GLY A 261 16.63 -15.35 0.77
C GLY A 261 16.47 -16.52 -0.21
N GLU A 262 15.35 -16.62 -0.93
CA GLU A 262 15.20 -17.58 -2.03
C GLU A 262 16.06 -17.18 -3.22
N VAL A 263 16.70 -18.16 -3.87
CA VAL A 263 17.53 -17.98 -5.07
C VAL A 263 16.92 -18.72 -6.24
N VAL A 264 16.70 -18.02 -7.34
CA VAL A 264 16.15 -18.52 -8.60
C VAL A 264 17.28 -18.51 -9.64
N VAL A 265 17.50 -19.61 -10.34
CA VAL A 265 18.51 -19.69 -11.40
C VAL A 265 17.80 -19.95 -12.73
N THR A 266 18.01 -19.10 -13.73
CA THR A 266 17.42 -19.26 -15.06
C THR A 266 18.29 -20.09 -16.00
N GLU A 267 17.69 -20.57 -17.09
CA GLU A 267 18.39 -21.37 -18.12
C GLU A 267 19.58 -20.62 -18.75
N ASN A 268 19.50 -19.29 -18.81
CA ASN A 268 20.57 -18.41 -19.28
C ASN A 268 21.71 -18.22 -18.26
N GLY A 269 21.64 -18.88 -17.09
CA GLY A 269 22.68 -18.86 -16.05
C GLY A 269 22.68 -17.63 -15.15
N VAL A 270 21.60 -16.83 -15.15
CA VAL A 270 21.44 -15.67 -14.27
C VAL A 270 20.83 -16.12 -12.95
N GLU A 271 21.37 -15.65 -11.82
CA GLU A 271 20.79 -15.89 -10.50
C GLU A 271 20.03 -14.65 -10.00
N TYR A 272 18.82 -14.85 -9.48
CA TYR A 272 18.02 -13.86 -8.77
C TYR A 272 17.86 -14.27 -7.32
N GLU A 273 18.55 -13.59 -6.43
CA GLU A 273 18.40 -13.73 -4.97
C GLU A 273 17.43 -12.67 -4.44
N VAL A 274 16.42 -13.09 -3.68
CA VAL A 274 15.45 -12.18 -3.08
C VAL A 274 16.05 -11.51 -1.84
N VAL A 275 16.53 -10.29 -2.00
CA VAL A 275 17.09 -9.49 -0.88
C VAL A 275 15.99 -9.03 0.06
N ASP A 276 14.85 -8.60 -0.50
CA ASP A 276 13.66 -8.18 0.25
C ASP A 276 12.36 -8.41 -0.55
N ALA A 277 11.33 -8.87 0.13
CA ALA A 277 10.00 -9.16 -0.41
C ALA A 277 8.94 -9.14 0.71
N ASP A 278 7.71 -8.77 0.34
CA ASP A 278 6.52 -8.92 1.18
C ASP A 278 5.62 -10.04 0.61
N PRO A 279 4.58 -10.52 1.31
CA PRO A 279 3.74 -11.63 0.84
C PRO A 279 3.00 -11.39 -0.48
N ARG A 280 3.00 -10.16 -1.01
CA ARG A 280 2.30 -9.77 -2.24
C ARG A 280 3.25 -9.42 -3.38
N ARG A 281 4.53 -9.11 -3.12
CA ARG A 281 5.51 -8.70 -4.14
C ARG A 281 6.96 -8.79 -3.67
N ILE A 282 7.85 -8.94 -4.64
CA ILE A 282 9.28 -8.71 -4.47
C ILE A 282 9.52 -7.19 -4.34
N LYS A 283 10.44 -6.77 -3.47
CA LYS A 283 10.86 -5.36 -3.32
C LYS A 283 12.26 -5.12 -3.90
N ARG A 284 13.21 -6.01 -3.62
CA ARG A 284 14.61 -5.87 -4.04
C ARG A 284 15.21 -7.23 -4.38
N LEU A 285 15.88 -7.29 -5.52
CA LEU A 285 16.58 -8.45 -6.05
C LEU A 285 18.09 -8.20 -6.02
N ARG A 286 18.86 -9.27 -5.89
CA ARG A 286 20.29 -9.32 -6.22
C ARG A 286 20.44 -10.21 -7.43
N VAL A 287 20.89 -9.63 -8.54
CA VAL A 287 21.08 -10.30 -9.83
C VAL A 287 22.56 -10.64 -9.99
N ARG A 288 22.89 -11.91 -10.22
CA ARG A 288 24.25 -12.34 -10.60
C ARG A 288 24.26 -12.80 -12.05
N LEU A 289 25.16 -12.22 -12.83
CA LEU A 289 25.36 -12.59 -14.23
C LEU A 289 26.12 -13.93 -14.34
N PRO A 290 26.00 -14.64 -15.48
CA PRO A 290 26.60 -15.97 -15.62
C PRO A 290 28.11 -15.95 -15.43
N GLY A 291 28.63 -16.87 -14.61
CA GLY A 291 30.06 -16.97 -14.29
C GLY A 291 30.52 -16.12 -13.10
N VAL A 292 29.63 -15.34 -12.46
CA VAL A 292 29.90 -14.73 -11.16
C VAL A 292 29.64 -15.76 -10.07
N ALA A 293 30.70 -16.21 -9.37
CA ALA A 293 30.55 -17.17 -8.30
C ALA A 293 29.73 -16.60 -7.12
N PRO A 294 28.86 -17.39 -6.47
CA PRO A 294 28.16 -16.97 -5.26
C PRO A 294 29.18 -16.65 -4.15
N ALA A 295 28.85 -15.68 -3.30
CA ALA A 295 29.66 -15.36 -2.13
C ALA A 295 29.42 -16.41 -1.03
N GLU A 296 30.52 -16.93 -0.45
CA GLU A 296 30.52 -17.72 0.79
C GLU A 296 30.04 -16.90 2.00
#